data_AF-A0A1C3JQV3-F1
#
_entry.id   AF-A0A1C3JQV3-F1
#
_cell.length_a   1.000
_cell.length_b   1.000
_cell.length_c   1.000
_cell.angle_alpha   90.00
_cell.angle_beta   90.00
_cell.angle_gamma   90.00
#
_symmetry.space_group_name_H-M   'P 1'
#
loop_
_entity.id
_entity.type
_entity.pdbx_description
1 polymer ?
#
loop_
_entity_poly.entity_id
_entity_poly.type
_entity_poly.pdbx_seq_one_letter_code
_entity_poly.pdbx_strand_id
1 'polypeptide(L)'
;MIKKALFLLTSAMFLSACSTLSSDNWWHTDLPVETSKKQNGAYRHAPVTQRTDNKAGVSRNSSVTRKQTITANIVREGQIALSENRLLTPKGDNANLYFQIALGRDPGNYDATLGIAAIVDKYLAWAIQSANAADFKSAKQFIEQAKQVNPRDPSIQKIETRVKQKRVVIGHTVRADQQPASEDVFYLPNNLFQLSEEKILAQIQPIIDSLEKTQGSIEINWPSDKEGRLLYQIINSRTPNFRVRAMTFHSSKHTVEVLVN
;
A
#
# COMPACT_ATOMS: atom_id res chain seq x y z
N MET A 1 15.99 -46.91 -28.07
CA MET A 1 15.06 -47.82 -27.35
C MET A 1 13.86 -47.01 -26.91
N ILE A 2 12.71 -47.31 -27.50
CA ILE A 2 11.42 -46.63 -27.31
C ILE A 2 10.70 -47.32 -26.16
N LYS A 3 10.22 -46.58 -25.15
CA LYS A 3 8.99 -46.94 -24.42
C LYS A 3 8.20 -45.68 -24.06
N LYS A 4 7.18 -45.42 -24.87
CA LYS A 4 5.98 -44.67 -24.50
C LYS A 4 5.06 -45.64 -23.76
N ALA A 5 4.50 -45.20 -22.65
CA ALA A 5 3.31 -45.76 -22.02
C ALA A 5 2.63 -44.62 -21.25
N LEU A 6 1.33 -44.55 -21.04
CA LEU A 6 0.12 -45.03 -21.70
C LEU A 6 -0.96 -44.36 -20.85
N PHE A 7 -1.83 -43.59 -21.51
CA PHE A 7 -2.96 -42.91 -20.88
C PHE A 7 -3.95 -43.95 -20.33
N LEU A 8 -4.36 -43.84 -19.07
CA LEU A 8 -5.63 -44.42 -18.62
C LEU A 8 -6.37 -43.44 -17.71
N LEU A 9 -7.63 -43.32 -18.07
CA LEU A 9 -8.63 -42.34 -17.72
C LEU A 9 -9.64 -43.05 -16.81
N THR A 10 -9.83 -42.55 -15.58
CA THR A 10 -11.01 -42.91 -14.78
C THR A 10 -11.55 -41.68 -14.07
N SER A 11 -12.69 -41.25 -14.59
CA SER A 11 -13.65 -40.33 -14.00
C SER A 11 -14.23 -40.91 -12.70
N ALA A 12 -14.43 -40.07 -11.68
CA ALA A 12 -15.50 -40.24 -10.71
C ALA A 12 -15.91 -38.86 -10.15
N MET A 13 -17.13 -38.47 -10.51
CA MET A 13 -17.89 -37.38 -9.90
C MET A 13 -18.09 -37.63 -8.41
N PHE A 14 -18.01 -36.57 -7.59
CA PHE A 14 -18.87 -36.44 -6.41
C PHE A 14 -19.37 -35.01 -6.29
N LEU A 15 -20.69 -34.87 -6.44
CA LEU A 15 -21.50 -33.74 -6.03
C LEU A 15 -21.58 -33.69 -4.50
N SER A 16 -21.52 -32.48 -3.92
CA SER A 16 -22.19 -32.01 -2.70
C SER A 16 -21.49 -30.73 -2.24
N ALA A 17 -22.11 -29.70 -1.69
CA ALA A 17 -23.49 -29.23 -1.59
C ALA A 17 -23.34 -27.76 -1.14
N CYS A 18 -24.22 -26.87 -1.59
CA CYS A 18 -24.29 -25.50 -1.08
C CYS A 18 -24.61 -25.49 0.42
N SER A 19 -23.88 -24.69 1.19
CA SER A 19 -24.42 -24.08 2.40
C SER A 19 -24.01 -22.61 2.44
N THR A 20 -24.98 -21.77 2.12
CA THR A 20 -24.97 -20.32 2.31
C THR A 20 -24.88 -20.02 3.80
N LEU A 21 -23.78 -19.39 4.23
CA LEU A 21 -23.65 -18.91 5.59
C LEU A 21 -24.44 -17.60 5.71
N SER A 22 -25.56 -17.69 6.43
CA SER A 22 -26.44 -16.57 6.75
C SER A 22 -25.72 -15.60 7.68
N SER A 23 -25.81 -14.32 7.36
CA SER A 23 -25.36 -13.20 8.18
C SER A 23 -26.34 -12.98 9.33
N ASP A 24 -25.89 -13.19 10.57
CA ASP A 24 -26.68 -12.88 11.76
C ASP A 24 -26.64 -11.38 12.04
N ASN A 25 -27.78 -10.74 11.82
CA ASN A 25 -28.04 -9.34 12.09
C ASN A 25 -28.46 -9.21 13.57
N TRP A 26 -27.59 -8.65 14.41
CA TRP A 26 -27.89 -8.31 15.80
C TRP A 26 -28.54 -6.92 15.90
N TRP A 27 -29.87 -6.87 15.91
CA TRP A 27 -30.67 -5.96 16.75
C TRP A 27 -32.17 -6.27 16.59
N HIS A 28 -32.75 -6.97 17.55
CA HIS A 28 -34.17 -6.85 17.93
C HIS A 28 -34.30 -7.51 19.31
N THR A 29 -34.18 -6.71 20.36
CA THR A 29 -34.65 -7.07 21.69
C THR A 29 -36.03 -6.45 21.86
N ASP A 30 -37.05 -7.26 21.63
CA ASP A 30 -38.37 -7.06 22.21
C ASP A 30 -38.26 -7.35 23.72
N LEU A 31 -38.57 -6.35 24.54
CA LEU A 31 -38.83 -6.53 25.96
C LEU A 31 -40.34 -6.41 26.23
N PRO A 32 -40.90 -7.26 27.11
CA PRO A 32 -42.32 -7.32 27.36
C PRO A 32 -42.81 -6.19 28.27
N VAL A 33 -44.04 -5.77 28.02
CA VAL A 33 -44.83 -4.85 28.85
C VAL A 33 -45.19 -5.54 30.17
N GLU A 34 -44.70 -5.00 31.28
CA GLU A 34 -45.12 -5.39 32.63
C GLU A 34 -46.16 -4.39 33.16
N THR A 35 -47.41 -4.85 33.23
CA THR A 35 -48.54 -4.12 33.81
C THR A 35 -48.45 -4.12 35.33
N SER A 36 -48.24 -2.96 35.94
CA SER A 36 -48.27 -2.80 37.40
C SER A 36 -49.72 -2.67 37.91
N LYS A 37 -50.02 -3.52 38.89
CA LYS A 37 -51.29 -3.68 39.57
C LYS A 37 -51.44 -2.66 40.70
N LYS A 38 -52.61 -2.03 40.70
CA LYS A 38 -53.24 -1.17 41.72
C LYS A 38 -53.04 -1.64 43.17
N GLN A 39 -52.57 -0.76 44.05
CA GLN A 39 -52.96 -0.76 45.47
C GLN A 39 -53.16 0.69 45.96
N ASN A 40 -54.35 0.92 46.50
CA ASN A 40 -54.79 2.17 47.10
C ASN A 40 -54.38 2.22 48.58
N GLY A 41 -53.84 3.35 49.03
CA GLY A 41 -53.63 3.66 50.44
C GLY A 41 -53.72 5.17 50.65
N ALA A 42 -54.78 5.60 51.33
CA ALA A 42 -55.17 6.99 51.50
C ALA A 42 -54.28 7.75 52.49
N TYR A 43 -53.77 8.92 52.08
CA TYR A 43 -53.45 10.04 52.98
C TYR A 43 -53.74 11.39 52.29
N ARG A 44 -54.05 12.37 53.13
CA ARG A 44 -54.90 13.54 52.90
C ARG A 44 -54.22 14.68 52.12
N HIS A 45 -55.06 15.48 51.47
CA HIS A 45 -54.73 16.70 50.74
C HIS A 45 -54.00 17.76 51.59
N ALA A 46 -53.01 18.41 50.99
CA ALA A 46 -52.64 19.80 51.26
C ALA A 46 -52.27 20.48 49.92
N PRO A 47 -52.85 21.65 49.57
CA PRO A 47 -52.52 22.34 48.32
C PRO A 47 -51.49 23.43 48.61
N VAL A 48 -50.25 23.32 48.08
CA VAL A 48 -49.28 24.42 48.13
C VAL A 48 -48.46 24.47 46.84
N THR A 49 -48.87 25.41 45.98
CA THR A 49 -48.11 26.24 45.03
C THR A 49 -47.06 25.60 44.11
N GLN A 50 -47.35 25.68 42.80
CA GLN A 50 -46.32 25.89 41.77
C GLN A 50 -45.41 27.06 42.18
N ARG A 51 -44.14 26.76 42.43
CA ARG A 51 -43.05 27.73 42.30
C ARG A 51 -42.01 27.14 41.35
N THR A 52 -41.96 27.78 40.19
CA THR A 52 -40.90 27.72 39.19
C THR A 52 -39.54 27.84 39.85
N ASP A 53 -38.59 26.95 39.51
CA ASP A 53 -37.15 27.26 39.48
C ASP A 53 -36.33 26.19 38.70
N ASN A 54 -36.81 25.80 37.51
CA ASN A 54 -36.00 25.00 36.57
C ASN A 54 -35.21 25.89 35.59
N LYS A 55 -34.46 26.89 36.09
CA LYS A 55 -33.56 27.73 35.25
C LYS A 55 -32.12 27.19 35.14
N ALA A 56 -31.71 26.22 35.96
CA ALA A 56 -30.34 25.71 35.96
C ALA A 56 -30.06 24.57 34.95
N GLY A 57 -31.06 23.74 34.62
CA GLY A 57 -30.90 22.61 33.68
C GLY A 57 -30.91 23.00 32.20
N VAL A 58 -31.64 24.07 31.85
CA VAL A 58 -31.76 24.54 30.47
C VAL A 58 -30.44 25.13 29.96
N SER A 59 -29.67 25.82 30.80
CA SER A 59 -28.42 26.50 30.41
C SER A 59 -27.26 25.52 30.07
N ARG A 60 -27.15 24.40 30.81
CA ARG A 60 -26.13 23.37 30.55
C ARG A 60 -26.42 22.56 29.28
N ASN A 61 -27.67 22.16 29.04
CA ASN A 61 -28.02 21.47 27.79
C ASN A 61 -27.90 22.39 26.57
N SER A 62 -28.33 23.66 26.67
CA SER A 62 -28.25 24.61 25.55
C SER A 62 -26.81 24.93 25.12
N SER A 63 -25.87 25.00 26.08
CA SER A 63 -24.46 25.28 25.80
C SER A 63 -23.74 24.07 25.19
N VAL A 64 -24.08 22.84 25.62
CA VAL A 64 -23.62 21.60 24.98
C VAL A 64 -24.13 21.52 23.54
N THR A 65 -25.42 21.76 23.31
CA THR A 65 -26.01 21.77 21.97
C THR A 65 -25.36 22.85 21.08
N ARG A 66 -25.20 24.09 21.57
CA ARG A 66 -24.55 25.16 20.78
C ARG A 66 -23.09 24.84 20.45
N LYS A 67 -22.31 24.29 21.40
CA LYS A 67 -20.91 23.89 21.16
C LYS A 67 -20.85 22.79 20.10
N GLN A 68 -21.73 21.80 20.18
CA GLN A 68 -21.84 20.71 19.20
C GLN A 68 -22.23 21.23 17.81
N THR A 69 -23.18 22.17 17.71
CA THR A 69 -23.56 22.78 16.42
C THR A 69 -22.40 23.52 15.76
N ILE A 70 -21.60 24.26 16.53
CA ILE A 70 -20.42 24.96 15.98
C ILE A 70 -19.38 23.97 15.47
N THR A 71 -19.07 22.92 16.23
CA THR A 71 -18.11 21.90 15.80
C THR A 71 -18.60 21.18 14.54
N ALA A 72 -19.88 20.80 14.48
CA ALA A 72 -20.48 20.19 13.29
C ALA A 72 -20.35 21.09 12.05
N ASN A 73 -20.57 22.40 12.21
CA ASN A 73 -20.39 23.35 11.12
C ASN A 73 -18.93 23.41 10.63
N ILE A 74 -17.96 23.40 11.54
CA ILE A 74 -16.52 23.41 11.19
C ILE A 74 -16.14 22.12 10.45
N VAL A 75 -16.62 20.96 10.89
CA VAL A 75 -16.39 19.68 10.20
C VAL A 75 -16.92 19.73 8.77
N ARG A 76 -18.13 20.28 8.58
CA ARG A 76 -18.73 20.45 7.26
C ARG A 76 -17.92 21.37 6.36
N GLU A 77 -17.38 22.49 6.86
CA GLU A 77 -16.44 23.33 6.09
C GLU A 77 -15.17 22.55 5.69
N GLY A 78 -14.65 21.72 6.60
CA GLY A 78 -13.51 20.84 6.30
C GLY A 78 -13.81 19.84 5.18
N GLN A 79 -15.00 19.25 5.18
CA GLN A 79 -15.46 18.33 4.13
C GLN A 79 -15.60 19.05 2.78
N ILE A 80 -16.15 20.26 2.76
CA ILE A 80 -16.25 21.09 1.55
C ILE A 80 -14.85 21.38 1.01
N ALA A 81 -13.95 21.92 1.85
CA ALA A 81 -12.58 22.22 1.45
C ALA A 81 -11.80 20.98 0.96
N LEU A 82 -12.03 19.80 1.56
CA LEU A 82 -11.45 18.53 1.13
C LEU A 82 -11.95 18.15 -0.27
N SER A 83 -13.25 18.25 -0.52
CA SER A 83 -13.86 17.94 -1.81
C SER A 83 -13.35 18.85 -2.93
N GLU A 84 -13.00 20.09 -2.58
CA GLU A 84 -12.48 21.11 -3.49
C GLU A 84 -10.94 21.12 -3.55
N ASN A 85 -10.26 20.12 -2.99
CA ASN A 85 -8.80 19.99 -2.94
C ASN A 85 -8.03 21.13 -2.25
N ARG A 86 -8.69 21.97 -1.45
CA ARG A 86 -8.02 22.92 -0.56
C ARG A 86 -7.50 22.18 0.66
N LEU A 87 -6.45 21.38 0.51
CA LEU A 87 -5.97 20.46 1.56
C LEU A 87 -5.17 21.16 2.66
N LEU A 88 -4.05 21.79 2.27
CA LEU A 88 -3.17 22.60 3.11
C LEU A 88 -3.10 24.07 2.64
N THR A 89 -3.65 24.35 1.46
CA THR A 89 -3.63 25.65 0.81
C THR A 89 -5.03 25.99 0.31
N PRO A 90 -5.42 27.28 0.28
CA PRO A 90 -4.70 28.45 0.79
C PRO A 90 -4.56 28.47 2.32
N LYS A 91 -3.68 29.35 2.82
CA LYS A 91 -3.52 29.56 4.26
C LYS A 91 -4.79 30.21 4.81
N GLY A 92 -5.36 29.64 5.87
CA GLY A 92 -6.55 30.18 6.53
C GLY A 92 -7.88 29.65 6.01
N ASP A 93 -7.89 28.94 4.87
CA ASP A 93 -9.09 28.32 4.29
C ASP A 93 -8.67 27.00 3.62
N ASN A 94 -8.55 25.95 4.42
CA ASN A 94 -8.23 24.60 3.94
C ASN A 94 -8.76 23.52 4.89
N ALA A 95 -8.92 22.32 4.35
CA ALA A 95 -9.49 21.16 5.02
C ALA A 95 -8.73 20.79 6.30
N ASN A 96 -7.39 20.76 6.25
CA ASN A 96 -6.59 20.44 7.42
C ASN A 96 -6.86 21.42 8.57
N LEU A 97 -6.91 22.72 8.26
CA LEU A 97 -7.21 23.75 9.26
C LEU A 97 -8.57 23.50 9.93
N TYR A 98 -9.63 23.30 9.15
CA TYR A 98 -10.97 23.07 9.70
C TYR A 98 -11.02 21.81 10.58
N PHE A 99 -10.46 20.69 10.13
CA PHE A 99 -10.45 19.47 10.93
C PHE A 99 -9.60 19.59 12.20
N GLN A 100 -8.45 20.26 12.14
CA GLN A 100 -7.63 20.53 13.33
C GLN A 100 -8.36 21.42 14.34
N ILE A 101 -9.10 22.44 13.88
CA ILE A 101 -9.94 23.28 14.76
C ILE A 101 -11.05 22.43 15.40
N ALA A 102 -11.72 21.57 14.63
CA ALA A 102 -12.75 20.68 15.16
C ALA A 102 -12.19 19.75 16.25
N LEU A 103 -11.04 19.12 16.02
CA LEU A 103 -10.34 18.27 16.99
C LEU A 103 -9.86 19.04 18.22
N GLY A 104 -9.46 20.31 18.07
CA GLY A 104 -9.13 21.17 19.20
C GLY A 104 -10.33 21.47 20.11
N ARG A 105 -11.56 21.48 19.57
CA ARG A 105 -12.81 21.71 20.33
C ARG A 105 -13.40 20.43 20.91
N ASP A 106 -13.25 19.34 20.17
CA ASP A 106 -13.76 18.00 20.46
C ASP A 106 -12.72 16.95 20.01
N PRO A 107 -11.77 16.56 20.89
CA PRO A 107 -10.70 15.63 20.55
C PRO A 107 -11.17 14.23 20.14
N GLY A 108 -12.41 13.86 20.48
CA GLY A 108 -13.02 12.59 20.10
C GLY A 108 -13.84 12.65 18.81
N ASN A 109 -13.80 13.77 18.07
CA ASN A 109 -14.60 13.94 16.88
C ASN A 109 -14.18 12.98 15.76
N TYR A 110 -15.02 11.98 15.51
CA TYR A 110 -14.73 10.92 14.55
C TYR A 110 -14.64 11.45 13.11
N ASP A 111 -15.57 12.33 12.71
CA ASP A 111 -15.61 12.87 11.36
C ASP A 111 -14.39 13.73 11.03
N ALA A 112 -13.93 14.56 11.98
CA ALA A 112 -12.71 15.33 11.83
C ALA A 112 -11.47 14.43 11.74
N THR A 113 -11.43 13.35 12.53
CA THR A 113 -10.36 12.35 12.47
C THR A 113 -10.30 11.67 11.09
N LEU A 114 -11.47 11.27 10.55
CA LEU A 114 -11.56 10.73 9.19
C LEU A 114 -11.14 11.76 8.14
N GLY A 115 -11.49 13.03 8.33
CA GLY A 115 -11.06 14.12 7.46
C GLY A 115 -9.54 14.25 7.37
N ILE A 116 -8.83 14.20 8.50
CA ILE A 116 -7.36 14.19 8.55
C ILE A 116 -6.78 12.98 7.82
N ALA A 117 -7.32 11.78 8.06
CA ALA A 117 -6.89 10.57 7.38
C ALA A 117 -7.09 10.67 5.85
N ALA A 118 -8.23 11.18 5.39
CA ALA A 118 -8.52 11.37 3.98
C ALA A 118 -7.55 12.34 3.29
N ILE A 119 -7.11 13.40 3.97
CA ILE A 119 -6.08 14.30 3.45
C ILE A 119 -4.74 13.57 3.28
N VAL A 120 -4.32 12.79 4.28
CA VAL A 120 -3.10 11.97 4.22
C VAL A 120 -3.17 11.00 3.04
N ASP A 121 -4.26 10.24 2.93
CA ASP A 121 -4.46 9.27 1.85
C ASP A 121 -4.40 9.92 0.47
N LYS A 122 -4.98 11.12 0.31
CA LYS A 122 -4.94 11.86 -0.94
C LYS A 122 -3.52 12.25 -1.35
N TYR A 123 -2.72 12.75 -0.41
CA TYR A 123 -1.30 13.05 -0.66
C TYR A 123 -0.49 11.79 -0.97
N LEU A 124 -0.70 10.70 -0.23
CA LEU A 124 -0.01 9.44 -0.47
C LEU A 124 -0.39 8.82 -1.82
N ALA A 125 -1.64 8.95 -2.26
CA ALA A 125 -2.07 8.53 -3.59
C ALA A 125 -1.34 9.31 -4.70
N TRP A 126 -1.24 10.64 -4.57
CA TRP A 126 -0.47 11.47 -5.49
C TRP A 126 1.03 11.12 -5.46
N ALA A 127 1.59 10.82 -4.28
CA ALA A 127 2.97 10.38 -4.18
C ALA A 127 3.25 9.10 -4.97
N ILE A 128 2.34 8.11 -4.87
CA ILE A 128 2.42 6.87 -5.63
C ILE A 128 2.28 7.15 -7.13
N GLN A 129 1.33 8.00 -7.53
CA GLN A 129 1.12 8.37 -8.93
C GLN A 129 2.36 9.04 -9.52
N SER A 130 2.95 10.03 -8.84
CA SER A 130 4.17 10.70 -9.28
C SER A 130 5.35 9.72 -9.35
N ALA A 131 5.51 8.85 -8.36
CA ALA A 131 6.54 7.81 -8.40
C ALA A 131 6.31 6.82 -9.55
N ASN A 132 5.06 6.56 -9.94
CA ASN A 132 4.74 5.74 -11.11
C ASN A 132 5.15 6.40 -12.42
N ALA A 133 5.05 7.74 -12.50
CA ALA A 133 5.52 8.55 -13.62
C ALA A 133 7.02 8.89 -13.55
N ALA A 134 7.80 8.24 -12.67
CA ALA A 134 9.21 8.53 -12.39
C ALA A 134 9.50 9.96 -11.88
N ASP A 135 8.48 10.75 -11.53
CA ASP A 135 8.63 12.05 -10.88
C ASP A 135 8.80 11.88 -9.37
N PHE A 136 10.01 11.48 -8.98
CA PHE A 136 10.37 11.28 -7.58
C PHE A 136 10.47 12.57 -6.77
N LYS A 137 10.60 13.73 -7.43
CA LYS A 137 10.63 15.04 -6.77
C LYS A 137 9.25 15.36 -6.23
N SER A 138 8.21 15.29 -7.08
CA SER A 138 6.83 15.52 -6.67
C SER A 138 6.37 14.44 -5.69
N ALA A 139 6.76 13.18 -5.89
CA ALA A 139 6.44 12.11 -4.94
C ALA A 139 6.94 12.40 -3.52
N LYS A 140 8.18 12.90 -3.40
CA LYS A 140 8.73 13.33 -2.11
C LYS A 140 7.96 14.51 -1.53
N GLN A 141 7.62 15.51 -2.34
CA GLN A 141 6.86 16.68 -1.87
C GLN A 141 5.49 16.30 -1.31
N PHE A 142 4.77 15.40 -1.97
CA PHE A 142 3.48 14.91 -1.48
C PHE A 142 3.61 14.11 -0.18
N ILE A 143 4.66 13.30 -0.02
CA ILE A 143 4.95 12.63 1.26
C ILE A 143 5.21 13.65 2.38
N GLU A 144 5.96 14.71 2.11
CA GLU A 144 6.20 15.76 3.11
C GLU A 144 4.92 16.52 3.47
N GLN A 145 4.00 16.72 2.51
CA GLN A 145 2.69 17.29 2.80
C GLN A 145 1.82 16.35 3.66
N ALA A 146 1.84 15.04 3.40
CA ALA A 146 1.19 14.06 4.27
C ALA A 146 1.74 14.11 5.72
N LYS A 147 3.05 14.24 5.88
CA LYS A 147 3.69 14.39 7.21
C LYS A 147 3.30 15.68 7.92
N GLN A 148 3.10 16.78 7.19
CA GLN A 148 2.62 18.04 7.77
C GLN A 148 1.20 17.89 8.35
N VAL A 149 0.39 17.01 7.77
CA VAL A 149 -0.99 16.74 8.20
C VAL A 149 -1.01 15.82 9.42
N ASN A 150 -0.36 14.65 9.32
CA ASN A 150 -0.23 13.70 10.42
C ASN A 150 1.10 12.93 10.34
N PRO A 151 2.14 13.34 11.08
CA PRO A 151 3.47 12.72 10.99
C PRO A 151 3.53 11.30 11.57
N ARG A 152 2.51 10.88 12.32
CA ARG A 152 2.45 9.56 12.96
C ARG A 152 1.62 8.55 12.18
N ASP A 153 1.11 8.91 11.01
CA ASP A 153 0.34 7.98 10.19
C ASP A 153 1.24 6.84 9.66
N PRO A 154 0.94 5.57 9.96
CA PRO A 154 1.77 4.43 9.57
C PRO A 154 1.84 4.23 8.05
N SER A 155 0.86 4.74 7.29
CA SER A 155 0.83 4.63 5.83
C SER A 155 1.97 5.40 5.18
N ILE A 156 2.46 6.47 5.82
CA ILE A 156 3.55 7.30 5.30
C ILE A 156 4.83 6.47 5.12
N GLN A 157 5.26 5.73 6.16
CA GLN A 157 6.48 4.93 6.11
C GLN A 157 6.40 3.83 5.03
N LYS A 158 5.22 3.22 4.87
CA LYS A 158 4.96 2.21 3.84
C LYS A 158 5.15 2.80 2.44
N ILE A 159 4.59 3.99 2.18
CA ILE A 159 4.69 4.64 0.87
C ILE A 159 6.11 5.18 0.61
N GLU A 160 6.78 5.73 1.61
CA GLU A 160 8.20 6.12 1.50
C GLU A 160 9.09 4.97 1.05
N THR A 161 8.91 3.80 1.66
CA THR A 161 9.66 2.59 1.30
C THR A 161 9.39 2.20 -0.15
N ARG A 162 8.11 2.19 -0.57
CA ARG A 162 7.71 1.85 -1.94
C ARG A 162 8.28 2.84 -2.96
N VAL A 163 8.22 4.14 -2.69
CA VAL A 163 8.79 5.18 -3.56
C VAL A 163 10.31 5.03 -3.67
N LYS A 164 11.00 4.77 -2.53
CA LYS A 164 12.45 4.53 -2.52
C LYS A 164 12.83 3.31 -3.35
N GLN A 165 12.13 2.18 -3.18
CA GLN A 165 12.36 0.97 -3.96
C GLN A 165 12.16 1.22 -5.46
N LYS A 166 11.06 1.90 -5.83
CA LYS A 166 10.78 2.22 -7.23
C LYS A 166 11.85 3.11 -7.85
N ARG A 167 12.38 4.09 -7.11
CA ARG A 167 13.49 4.94 -7.56
C ARG A 167 14.78 4.16 -7.80
N VAL A 168 15.07 3.17 -6.96
CA VAL A 168 16.24 2.29 -7.14
C VAL A 168 16.07 1.45 -8.41
N VAL A 169 14.89 0.86 -8.61
CA VAL A 169 14.58 0.08 -9.83
C VAL A 169 14.75 0.94 -11.08
N ILE A 170 14.11 2.12 -11.15
CA ILE A 170 14.22 3.01 -12.32
C ILE A 170 15.65 3.56 -12.48
N GLY A 171 16.34 3.86 -11.37
CA GLY A 171 17.74 4.27 -11.41
C GLY A 171 18.67 3.18 -11.93
N HIS A 172 18.31 1.90 -11.77
CA HIS A 172 19.02 0.76 -12.36
C HIS A 172 18.63 0.56 -13.83
N THR A 173 17.36 0.74 -14.23
CA THR A 173 16.95 0.62 -15.64
C THR A 173 17.48 1.78 -16.49
N VAL A 174 17.39 3.02 -16.02
CA VAL A 174 17.91 4.19 -16.77
C VAL A 174 19.43 4.16 -16.87
N ARG A 175 20.15 3.64 -15.86
CA ARG A 175 21.60 3.41 -15.97
C ARG A 175 21.96 2.20 -16.84
N ALA A 176 21.05 1.23 -16.97
CA ALA A 176 21.19 0.15 -17.93
C ALA A 176 20.97 0.66 -19.37
N ASP A 177 20.08 1.64 -19.55
CA ASP A 177 19.72 2.24 -20.84
C ASP A 177 20.61 3.43 -21.26
N GLN A 178 21.45 3.97 -20.36
CA GLN A 178 22.35 5.11 -20.61
C GLN A 178 23.86 4.79 -20.52
N GLN A 179 24.22 3.53 -20.28
CA GLN A 179 25.52 3.03 -20.74
C GLN A 179 25.35 2.80 -22.24
N PRO A 180 26.26 3.25 -23.13
CA PRO A 180 26.19 2.78 -24.51
C PRO A 180 26.09 1.26 -24.45
N ALA A 181 25.06 0.72 -25.10
CA ALA A 181 25.04 -0.70 -25.42
C ALA A 181 26.31 -0.96 -26.24
N SER A 182 27.42 -1.26 -25.58
CA SER A 182 28.31 -2.26 -26.11
C SER A 182 27.39 -3.45 -26.39
N GLU A 183 27.32 -3.88 -27.65
CA GLU A 183 26.43 -4.98 -28.11
C GLU A 183 26.57 -6.25 -27.24
N ASP A 184 27.59 -6.30 -26.40
CA ASP A 184 28.00 -7.44 -25.60
C ASP A 184 27.70 -7.36 -24.09
N VAL A 185 26.96 -6.35 -23.59
CA VAL A 185 26.52 -6.31 -22.18
C VAL A 185 25.07 -6.80 -22.04
N PHE A 186 24.89 -7.89 -21.31
CA PHE A 186 23.62 -8.56 -21.09
C PHE A 186 23.09 -8.33 -19.66
N TYR A 187 21.89 -7.79 -19.53
CA TYR A 187 21.21 -7.57 -18.25
C TYR A 187 20.29 -8.74 -17.91
N LEU A 188 20.46 -9.31 -16.72
CA LEU A 188 19.67 -10.46 -16.26
C LEU A 188 18.73 -10.07 -15.11
N PRO A 189 17.56 -10.72 -14.97
CA PRO A 189 16.65 -10.48 -13.86
C PRO A 189 17.32 -10.73 -12.49
N ASN A 190 17.03 -9.88 -11.51
CA ASN A 190 17.54 -10.07 -10.14
C ASN A 190 17.00 -11.32 -9.43
N ASN A 191 15.89 -11.88 -9.94
CA ASN A 191 15.29 -13.12 -9.49
C ASN A 191 15.61 -14.30 -10.44
N LEU A 192 16.69 -14.23 -11.24
CA LEU A 192 17.05 -15.24 -12.23
C LEU A 192 16.98 -16.67 -11.67
N PHE A 193 17.58 -16.91 -10.50
CA PHE A 193 17.63 -18.25 -9.89
C PHE A 193 16.33 -18.70 -9.22
N GLN A 194 15.28 -17.86 -9.23
CA GLN A 194 13.93 -18.22 -8.80
C GLN A 194 13.04 -18.64 -9.99
N LEU A 195 13.52 -18.44 -11.22
CA LEU A 195 12.81 -18.84 -12.43
C LEU A 195 12.94 -20.36 -12.68
N SER A 196 12.05 -20.90 -13.51
CA SER A 196 12.19 -22.27 -14.01
C SER A 196 13.44 -22.39 -14.89
N GLU A 197 14.02 -23.59 -14.99
CA GLU A 197 15.22 -23.83 -15.82
C GLU A 197 15.04 -23.35 -17.26
N GLU A 198 13.90 -23.65 -17.89
CA GLU A 198 13.56 -23.17 -19.24
C GLU A 198 13.63 -21.65 -19.35
N LYS A 199 13.13 -20.93 -18.35
CA LYS A 199 13.18 -19.45 -18.33
C LYS A 199 14.57 -18.94 -18.05
N ILE A 200 15.37 -19.61 -17.21
CA ILE A 200 16.78 -19.25 -17.00
C ILE A 200 17.55 -19.37 -18.31
N LEU A 201 17.39 -20.50 -19.01
CA LEU A 201 18.05 -20.74 -20.29
C LEU A 201 17.66 -19.70 -21.34
N ALA A 202 16.37 -19.36 -21.45
CA ALA A 202 15.91 -18.33 -22.37
C ALA A 202 16.56 -16.96 -22.10
N GLN A 203 16.84 -16.62 -20.83
CA GLN A 203 17.50 -15.35 -20.47
C GLN A 203 18.99 -15.35 -20.80
N ILE A 204 19.68 -16.49 -20.70
CA ILE A 204 21.12 -16.57 -20.92
C ILE A 204 21.51 -16.97 -22.36
N GLN A 205 20.56 -17.43 -23.17
CA GLN A 205 20.82 -17.87 -24.55
C GLN A 205 21.54 -16.81 -25.40
N PRO A 206 21.17 -15.52 -25.36
CA PRO A 206 21.89 -14.49 -26.13
C PRO A 206 23.38 -14.36 -25.74
N ILE A 207 23.71 -14.63 -24.48
CA ILE A 207 25.11 -14.64 -24.00
C ILE A 207 25.85 -15.82 -24.62
N ILE A 208 25.22 -17.01 -24.63
CA ILE A 208 25.78 -18.22 -25.23
C ILE A 208 26.02 -18.01 -26.72
N ASP A 209 25.05 -17.45 -27.45
CA ASP A 209 25.15 -17.21 -28.88
C ASP A 209 26.29 -16.21 -29.21
N SER A 210 26.43 -15.13 -28.42
CA SER A 210 27.54 -14.18 -28.58
C SER A 210 28.89 -14.85 -28.30
N LEU A 211 28.96 -15.70 -27.27
CA LEU A 211 30.16 -16.45 -26.94
C LEU A 211 30.56 -17.44 -28.02
N GLU A 212 29.63 -18.15 -28.63
CA GLU A 212 29.93 -19.07 -29.75
C GLU A 212 30.46 -18.33 -30.98
N LYS A 213 29.96 -17.11 -31.22
CA LYS A 213 30.41 -16.28 -32.35
C LYS A 213 31.80 -15.67 -32.11
N THR A 214 32.08 -15.21 -30.90
CA THR A 214 33.26 -14.39 -30.58
C THR A 214 34.39 -15.19 -29.93
N GLN A 215 34.08 -16.32 -29.30
CA GLN A 215 34.97 -17.08 -28.43
C GLN A 215 35.63 -16.20 -27.33
N GLY A 216 34.94 -15.14 -26.93
CA GLY A 216 35.40 -14.14 -25.98
C GLY A 216 35.48 -14.62 -24.52
N SER A 217 36.01 -13.76 -23.66
CA SER A 217 35.89 -13.92 -22.19
C SER A 217 34.62 -13.25 -21.69
N ILE A 218 34.17 -13.58 -20.48
CA ILE A 218 33.05 -12.88 -19.84
C ILE A 218 33.42 -12.23 -18.51
N GLU A 219 32.77 -11.12 -18.22
CA GLU A 219 32.73 -10.53 -16.89
C GLU A 219 31.32 -10.65 -16.30
N ILE A 220 31.21 -11.29 -15.14
CA ILE A 220 29.95 -11.52 -14.44
C ILE A 220 29.92 -10.59 -13.23
N ASN A 221 29.01 -9.62 -13.24
CA ASN A 221 28.73 -8.75 -12.11
C ASN A 221 27.48 -9.27 -11.40
N TRP A 222 27.63 -9.71 -10.14
CA TRP A 222 26.53 -10.31 -9.38
C TRP A 222 26.58 -10.01 -7.87
N PRO A 223 25.45 -9.83 -7.16
CA PRO A 223 25.48 -9.49 -5.73
C PRO A 223 25.91 -10.64 -4.83
N SER A 224 25.68 -11.87 -5.28
CA SER A 224 26.10 -13.08 -4.57
C SER A 224 27.18 -13.78 -5.36
N ASP A 225 28.35 -13.91 -4.77
CA ASP A 225 29.51 -14.59 -5.38
C ASP A 225 29.22 -16.08 -5.65
N LYS A 226 28.41 -16.72 -4.80
CA LYS A 226 27.91 -18.09 -5.05
C LYS A 226 27.04 -18.15 -6.31
N GLU A 227 26.13 -17.20 -6.46
CA GLU A 227 25.24 -17.12 -7.61
C GLU A 227 25.98 -16.74 -8.89
N GLY A 228 26.96 -15.82 -8.82
CA GLY A 228 27.82 -15.49 -9.95
C GLY A 228 28.62 -16.70 -10.46
N ARG A 229 29.16 -17.51 -9.54
CA ARG A 229 29.82 -18.78 -9.91
C ARG A 229 28.84 -19.80 -10.50
N LEU A 230 27.62 -19.88 -9.97
CA LEU A 230 26.59 -20.76 -10.53
C LEU A 230 26.23 -20.33 -11.96
N LEU A 231 26.06 -19.03 -12.20
CA LEU A 231 25.81 -18.49 -13.54
C LEU A 231 26.92 -18.86 -14.52
N TYR A 232 28.20 -18.69 -14.11
CA TYR A 232 29.35 -19.14 -14.88
C TYR A 232 29.27 -20.64 -15.23
N GLN A 233 28.97 -21.49 -14.25
CA GLN A 233 28.86 -22.93 -14.46
C GLN A 233 27.78 -23.27 -15.48
N ILE A 234 26.63 -22.61 -15.40
CA ILE A 234 25.54 -22.80 -16.37
C ILE A 234 26.00 -22.40 -17.77
N ILE A 235 26.55 -21.18 -17.95
CA ILE A 235 27.01 -20.70 -19.26
C ILE A 235 28.09 -21.62 -19.84
N ASN A 236 29.10 -21.99 -19.04
CA ASN A 236 30.20 -22.86 -19.47
C ASN A 236 29.71 -24.29 -19.80
N SER A 237 28.68 -24.79 -19.12
CA SER A 237 28.09 -26.11 -19.44
C SER A 237 27.35 -26.14 -20.78
N ARG A 238 26.93 -24.96 -21.28
CA ARG A 238 26.17 -24.80 -22.53
C ARG A 238 27.03 -24.35 -23.70
N THR A 239 28.34 -24.19 -23.51
CA THR A 239 29.32 -23.79 -24.53
C THR A 239 30.38 -24.89 -24.70
N PRO A 240 30.03 -26.10 -25.19
CA PRO A 240 30.93 -27.25 -25.19
C PRO A 240 32.12 -27.11 -26.15
N ASN A 241 32.03 -26.21 -27.14
CA ASN A 241 33.01 -26.08 -28.21
C ASN A 241 34.31 -25.39 -27.77
N PHE A 242 34.30 -24.67 -26.65
CA PHE A 242 35.49 -24.04 -26.08
C PHE A 242 35.26 -23.72 -24.60
N ARG A 243 36.34 -23.57 -23.83
CA ARG A 243 36.23 -23.17 -22.43
C ARG A 243 36.05 -21.67 -22.30
N VAL A 244 34.95 -21.24 -21.69
CA VAL A 244 34.70 -19.82 -21.41
C VAL A 244 35.64 -19.37 -20.27
N ARG A 245 36.44 -18.33 -20.55
CA ARG A 245 37.20 -17.61 -19.53
C ARG A 245 36.28 -16.59 -18.87
N ALA A 246 36.23 -16.56 -17.55
CA ALA A 246 35.33 -15.67 -16.82
C ALA A 246 36.01 -14.99 -15.63
N MET A 247 35.61 -13.75 -15.37
CA MET A 247 35.87 -13.03 -14.12
C MET A 247 34.55 -12.72 -13.44
N THR A 248 34.44 -13.03 -12.14
CA THR A 248 33.24 -12.79 -11.33
C THR A 248 33.49 -11.68 -10.33
N PHE A 249 32.65 -10.65 -10.32
CA PHE A 249 32.74 -9.49 -9.46
C PHE A 249 31.53 -9.41 -8.53
N HIS A 250 31.79 -9.15 -7.24
CA HIS A 250 30.75 -8.80 -6.28
C HIS A 250 30.23 -7.39 -6.59
N SER A 251 29.00 -7.29 -7.06
CA SER A 251 28.41 -6.05 -7.56
C SER A 251 26.91 -6.02 -7.31
N SER A 252 26.33 -4.84 -7.06
CA SER A 252 24.86 -4.72 -6.99
C SER A 252 24.17 -4.87 -8.35
N LYS A 253 24.96 -4.95 -9.44
CA LYS A 253 24.48 -5.19 -10.81
C LYS A 253 24.22 -6.69 -11.04
N HIS A 254 23.38 -6.98 -12.03
CA HIS A 254 23.08 -8.34 -12.49
C HIS A 254 23.37 -8.40 -13.98
N THR A 255 24.65 -8.36 -14.34
CA THR A 255 25.09 -8.24 -15.73
C THR A 255 26.16 -9.26 -16.09
N VAL A 256 26.14 -9.70 -17.34
CA VAL A 256 27.22 -10.46 -17.96
C VAL A 256 27.69 -9.68 -19.18
N GLU A 257 28.98 -9.37 -19.23
CA GLU A 257 29.60 -8.69 -20.36
C GLU A 257 30.46 -9.69 -21.12
N VAL A 258 30.31 -9.77 -22.44
CA VAL A 258 31.14 -10.59 -23.33
C VAL A 258 32.24 -9.68 -23.90
N LEU A 259 33.49 -10.02 -23.62
CA LEU A 259 34.65 -9.28 -24.08
C LEU A 259 35.10 -9.86 -25.42
N VAL A 260 34.88 -9.11 -26.49
CA VAL A 260 35.38 -9.44 -27.83
C VAL A 260 36.88 -9.13 -27.88
N ASN A 261 37.68 -10.13 -28.22
CA ASN A 261 39.12 -10.00 -28.42
C ASN A 261 39.46 -9.62 -29.87
#